data_AF-A0A1Q5B6U3-F1
#
_entry.id   AF-A0A1Q5B6U3-F1
#
_cell.length_a   1.000
_cell.length_b   1.000
_cell.length_c   1.000
_cell.angle_alpha   90.00
_cell.angle_beta   90.00
_cell.angle_gamma   90.00
#
_symmetry.space_group_name_H-M   'P 1'
#
loop_
_entity.id
_entity.type
_entity.pdbx_description
1 polymer ?
#
loop_
_entity_poly.entity_id
_entity_poly.type
_entity_poly.pdbx_seq_one_letter_code
_entity_poly.pdbx_strand_id
1 'polypeptide(L)'
;MSRPTLPPGLPASRAALLTFLGATGTVTGSKFLVEGDHTRILVDCGLFQGFADLRRRNWERFARPPADLHAVVVTHAHLDHCGYLPRLVRQGFRGPILMSADTARLAEIVLRDSARLQMESAQHANSHGWSKHRPAKPLYDDADVEKTLSFFDPVPIGSEVEIMTGTRLTLHHGGHILGSAWAHLTLEDGHTLAVSGDLGRPGHPLLLPPEPFSGADVLLVESTYGDRRHAPAESRAAFASTIGRTLARGGTVVIPAFAIDRTEVVLHELVELRTAGVLPASVPVYVDSPMALAALDVYRQAVRDRSPELRRNILGQGAGALSPDPFLAARTVQESIGINSAHGPCVIVSSAGMATGGRVLHHLRRLLPDPRNTVVVVGFAAAGTRARDLVDGAPALKMFGEYIPVRAEVADVPHFSAHADGSQILDWLRGAPPPHTTYVVHGEPSAAATLRTRISDELGWTAVVPRSGEAVLVR
;
A
#
# COMPACT_ATOMS: atom_id res chain seq x y z
N MET A 1 7.94 -43.52 -10.51
CA MET A 1 8.88 -42.91 -11.47
C MET A 1 10.01 -42.29 -10.68
N SER A 2 11.22 -42.80 -10.87
CA SER A 2 12.40 -42.48 -10.08
C SER A 2 12.90 -41.07 -10.38
N ARG A 3 13.16 -40.25 -9.36
CA ARG A 3 13.78 -38.92 -9.50
C ARG A 3 15.14 -39.06 -10.20
N PRO A 4 15.51 -38.17 -11.13
CA PRO A 4 16.84 -38.19 -11.72
C PRO A 4 17.89 -37.83 -10.66
N THR A 5 18.92 -38.66 -10.57
CA THR A 5 20.10 -38.44 -9.71
C THR A 5 20.93 -37.29 -10.27
N LEU A 6 21.07 -36.22 -9.48
CA LEU A 6 21.98 -35.11 -9.74
C LEU A 6 23.45 -35.61 -9.77
N PRO A 7 24.32 -35.01 -10.60
CA PRO A 7 25.72 -35.40 -10.68
C PRO A 7 26.46 -35.17 -9.35
N PRO A 8 27.42 -36.04 -8.97
CA PRO A 8 28.15 -35.92 -7.72
C PRO A 8 29.21 -34.82 -7.83
N GLY A 9 29.19 -33.82 -6.94
CA GLY A 9 30.33 -32.90 -6.81
C GLY A 9 30.10 -31.51 -6.22
N LEU A 10 28.86 -31.06 -6.00
CA LEU A 10 28.61 -29.83 -5.25
C LEU A 10 28.09 -30.18 -3.85
N PRO A 11 28.62 -29.57 -2.77
CA PRO A 11 28.00 -29.73 -1.45
C PRO A 11 26.52 -29.31 -1.56
N ALA A 12 25.62 -30.08 -0.94
CA ALA A 12 24.21 -29.70 -0.88
C ALA A 12 24.12 -28.28 -0.32
N SER A 13 23.47 -27.38 -1.07
CA SER A 13 23.24 -26.00 -0.66
C SER A 13 22.53 -25.99 0.68
N ARG A 14 22.93 -25.06 1.56
CA ARG A 14 22.31 -24.92 2.87
C ARG A 14 20.92 -24.31 2.72
N ALA A 15 20.03 -24.69 3.65
CA ALA A 15 18.75 -24.03 3.82
C ALA A 15 18.93 -22.52 3.93
N ALA A 16 18.21 -21.77 3.08
CA ALA A 16 18.29 -20.32 3.10
C ALA A 16 17.75 -19.75 4.41
N LEU A 17 18.28 -18.60 4.79
CA LEU A 17 17.88 -17.85 5.97
C LEU A 17 16.93 -16.72 5.57
N LEU A 18 15.72 -16.72 6.14
CA LEU A 18 14.77 -15.62 6.04
C LEU A 18 14.86 -14.74 7.29
N THR A 19 15.12 -13.44 7.12
CA THR A 19 15.19 -12.44 8.20
C THR A 19 14.10 -11.38 8.07
N PHE A 20 13.36 -11.15 9.16
CA PHE A 20 12.23 -10.21 9.21
C PHE A 20 12.68 -8.78 9.57
N LEU A 21 13.02 -7.97 8.56
CA LEU A 21 13.55 -6.61 8.78
C LEU A 21 12.45 -5.55 8.98
N GLY A 22 11.22 -5.84 8.60
CA GLY A 22 10.07 -4.94 8.78
C GLY A 22 8.73 -5.66 8.69
N ALA A 23 7.62 -4.90 8.72
CA ALA A 23 6.25 -5.42 8.74
C ALA A 23 5.99 -6.53 9.79
N THR A 24 6.64 -6.44 10.96
CA THR A 24 6.45 -7.35 12.09
C THR A 24 5.97 -6.56 13.29
N GLY A 25 4.73 -6.83 13.75
CA GLY A 25 4.03 -6.01 14.73
C GLY A 25 3.65 -4.61 14.24
N THR A 26 3.67 -4.39 12.92
CA THR A 26 3.28 -3.15 12.25
C THR A 26 2.84 -3.44 10.81
N VAL A 27 2.04 -2.56 10.24
CA VAL A 27 1.52 -2.60 8.86
C VAL A 27 2.37 -1.77 7.88
N THR A 28 3.63 -1.47 8.22
CA THR A 28 4.46 -0.68 7.30
C THR A 28 5.92 -1.12 7.31
N GLY A 29 6.64 -0.70 6.28
CA GLY A 29 8.06 -0.94 6.15
C GLY A 29 8.38 -2.39 5.80
N SER A 30 7.53 -3.06 5.02
CA SER A 30 7.73 -4.41 4.51
C SER A 30 9.12 -4.56 3.91
N LYS A 31 9.92 -5.46 4.49
CA LYS A 31 11.31 -5.76 4.15
C LYS A 31 11.67 -7.14 4.70
N PHE A 32 11.90 -8.11 3.82
CA PHE A 32 12.24 -9.48 4.18
C PHE A 32 13.49 -9.93 3.44
N LEU A 33 14.57 -10.23 4.17
CA LEU A 33 15.86 -10.60 3.58
C LEU A 33 15.97 -12.12 3.49
N VAL A 34 16.24 -12.64 2.30
CA VAL A 34 16.44 -14.06 2.02
C VAL A 34 17.91 -14.26 1.65
N GLU A 35 18.65 -15.04 2.44
CA GLU A 35 20.08 -15.31 2.26
C GLU A 35 20.31 -16.81 2.02
N GLY A 36 20.68 -17.18 0.79
CA GLY A 36 21.23 -18.49 0.44
C GLY A 36 22.76 -18.52 0.54
N ASP A 37 23.40 -19.56 0.00
CA ASP A 37 24.87 -19.66 0.01
C ASP A 37 25.50 -18.66 -0.98
N HIS A 38 24.85 -18.43 -2.13
CA HIS A 38 25.36 -17.55 -3.18
C HIS A 38 24.43 -16.36 -3.50
N THR A 39 23.17 -16.42 -3.09
CA THR A 39 22.16 -15.42 -3.43
C THR A 39 21.65 -14.68 -2.20
N ARG A 40 21.45 -13.37 -2.33
CA ARG A 40 20.81 -12.51 -1.32
C ARG A 40 19.76 -11.64 -1.97
N ILE A 41 18.51 -11.84 -1.60
CA ILE A 41 17.36 -11.15 -2.17
C ILE A 41 16.61 -10.44 -1.06
N LEU A 42 16.14 -9.23 -1.34
CA LEU A 42 15.20 -8.53 -0.48
C LEU A 42 13.81 -8.60 -1.11
N VAL A 43 12.82 -9.11 -0.38
CA VAL A 43 11.40 -8.99 -0.77
C VAL A 43 10.78 -7.80 -0.06
N ASP A 44 10.26 -6.88 -0.85
CA ASP A 44 9.85 -5.52 -0.54
C ASP A 44 10.96 -4.64 0.09
N CYS A 45 10.83 -3.33 -0.11
CA CYS A 45 11.74 -2.33 0.40
C CYS A 45 10.96 -1.07 0.81
N GLY A 46 10.10 -1.23 1.81
CA GLY A 46 9.16 -0.20 2.24
C GLY A 46 9.64 0.79 3.29
N LEU A 47 9.01 1.97 3.33
CA LEU A 47 9.15 2.93 4.43
C LEU A 47 8.25 2.57 5.62
N PHE A 48 8.81 2.69 6.82
CA PHE A 48 8.02 2.71 8.05
C PHE A 48 7.25 4.03 8.16
N GLN A 49 5.94 3.94 8.44
CA GLN A 49 5.07 5.10 8.72
C GLN A 49 4.49 4.99 10.14
N GLY A 50 3.55 5.86 10.50
CA GLY A 50 2.95 5.85 11.84
C GLY A 50 3.85 6.50 12.88
N PHE A 51 3.99 5.90 14.07
CA PHE A 51 4.71 6.48 15.21
C PHE A 51 6.12 6.98 14.89
N ALA A 52 6.57 7.99 15.65
CA ALA A 52 7.89 8.61 15.45
C ALA A 52 9.04 7.59 15.53
N ASP A 53 8.91 6.57 16.38
CA ASP A 53 9.91 5.54 16.61
C ASP A 53 10.07 4.64 15.38
N LEU A 54 8.94 4.24 14.77
CA LEU A 54 8.93 3.52 13.50
C LEU A 54 9.56 4.36 12.39
N ARG A 55 9.17 5.62 12.25
CA ARG A 55 9.73 6.50 11.21
C ARG A 55 11.24 6.74 11.38
N ARG A 56 11.77 6.71 12.61
CA ARG A 56 13.22 6.84 12.86
C ARG A 56 14.00 5.64 12.31
N ARG A 57 13.40 4.45 12.23
CA ARG A 57 14.02 3.27 11.61
C ARG A 57 14.37 3.48 10.15
N ASN A 58 13.66 4.36 9.43
CA ASN A 58 14.02 4.70 8.06
C ASN A 58 15.39 5.40 7.95
N TRP A 59 15.87 6.03 9.03
CA TRP A 59 17.17 6.72 9.04
C TRP A 59 18.34 5.80 9.43
N GLU A 60 18.04 4.60 9.93
CA GLU A 60 19.05 3.60 10.26
C GLU A 60 19.75 3.11 8.98
N ARG A 61 21.00 2.67 9.13
CA ARG A 61 21.72 1.99 8.03
C ARG A 61 21.07 0.63 7.81
N PHE A 62 21.00 0.20 6.55
CA PHE A 62 20.53 -1.13 6.22
C PHE A 62 21.39 -2.20 6.93
N ALA A 63 20.77 -3.30 7.36
CA ALA A 63 21.39 -4.30 8.23
C ALA A 63 22.56 -5.08 7.59
N ARG A 64 22.69 -4.99 6.26
CA ARG A 64 23.77 -5.57 5.45
C ARG A 64 24.36 -4.50 4.53
N PRO A 65 25.57 -4.67 4.00
CA PRO A 65 26.04 -3.84 2.89
C PRO A 65 25.05 -3.96 1.71
N PRO A 66 24.40 -2.86 1.27
CA PRO A 66 23.42 -2.95 0.18
C PRO A 66 24.01 -3.42 -1.15
N ALA A 67 25.32 -3.29 -1.33
CA ALA A 67 26.04 -3.79 -2.50
C ALA A 67 26.07 -5.32 -2.58
N ASP A 68 25.82 -6.03 -1.47
CA ASP A 68 25.80 -7.49 -1.42
C ASP A 68 24.43 -8.09 -1.82
N LEU A 69 23.41 -7.25 -1.99
CA LEU A 69 22.09 -7.70 -2.46
C LEU A 69 22.12 -7.90 -3.97
N HIS A 70 21.68 -9.07 -4.42
CA HIS A 70 21.63 -9.43 -5.83
C HIS A 70 20.39 -8.86 -6.51
N ALA A 71 19.25 -8.85 -5.82
CA ALA A 71 18.02 -8.26 -6.34
C ALA A 71 17.11 -7.77 -5.21
N VAL A 72 16.18 -6.89 -5.57
CA VAL A 72 15.00 -6.57 -4.75
C VAL A 72 13.77 -7.00 -5.52
N VAL A 73 12.86 -7.74 -4.90
CA VAL A 73 11.55 -8.10 -5.45
C VAL A 73 10.51 -7.20 -4.79
N VAL A 74 9.72 -6.47 -5.58
CA VAL A 74 8.68 -5.58 -5.06
C VAL A 74 7.31 -6.16 -5.42
N THR A 75 6.50 -6.43 -4.40
CA THR A 75 5.16 -7.00 -4.56
C THR A 75 4.19 -6.02 -5.19
N HIS A 76 4.22 -4.75 -4.76
CA HIS A 76 3.38 -3.70 -5.30
C HIS A 76 3.89 -2.28 -4.95
N ALA A 77 3.24 -1.27 -5.53
CA ALA A 77 3.74 0.11 -5.57
C ALA A 77 3.47 0.95 -4.31
N HIS A 78 2.83 0.44 -3.25
CA HIS A 78 2.60 1.25 -2.06
C HIS A 78 3.92 1.62 -1.36
N LEU A 79 3.93 2.79 -0.71
CA LEU A 79 5.12 3.41 -0.15
C LEU A 79 5.78 2.57 0.96
N ASP A 80 4.97 1.81 1.68
CA ASP A 80 5.37 0.88 2.72
C ASP A 80 5.83 -0.48 2.20
N HIS A 81 5.89 -0.66 0.86
CA HIS A 81 6.50 -1.78 0.16
C HIS A 81 7.63 -1.36 -0.80
N CYS A 82 7.63 -0.14 -1.34
CA CYS A 82 8.67 0.32 -2.28
C CYS A 82 9.43 1.58 -1.85
N GLY A 83 8.94 2.32 -0.85
CA GLY A 83 9.39 3.69 -0.57
C GLY A 83 10.83 3.83 -0.05
N TYR A 84 11.45 2.75 0.43
CA TYR A 84 12.84 2.76 0.92
C TYR A 84 13.85 2.50 -0.22
N LEU A 85 13.40 2.15 -1.44
CA LEU A 85 14.29 1.88 -2.59
C LEU A 85 15.29 3.02 -2.87
N PRO A 86 14.91 4.32 -2.90
CA PRO A 86 15.88 5.41 -3.11
C PRO A 86 16.95 5.47 -2.03
N ARG A 87 16.54 5.21 -0.77
CA ARG A 87 17.47 5.16 0.36
C ARG A 87 18.44 3.99 0.24
N LEU A 88 17.97 2.82 -0.20
CA LEU A 88 18.80 1.62 -0.41
C LEU A 88 19.82 1.84 -1.55
N VAL A 89 19.40 2.41 -2.68
CA VAL A 89 20.27 2.75 -3.83
C VAL A 89 21.33 3.78 -3.44
N ARG A 90 20.93 4.82 -2.69
CA ARG A 90 21.85 5.82 -2.13
C ARG A 90 22.89 5.19 -1.21
N GLN A 91 22.52 4.16 -0.45
CA GLN A 91 23.43 3.42 0.43
C GLN A 91 24.33 2.40 -0.29
N GLY A 92 24.17 2.18 -1.59
CA GLY A 92 25.11 1.40 -2.39
C GLY A 92 24.52 0.24 -3.18
N PHE A 93 23.21 -0.01 -3.13
CA PHE A 93 22.58 -1.06 -3.93
C PHE A 93 22.66 -0.76 -5.44
N ARG A 94 22.91 -1.80 -6.24
CA ARG A 94 23.11 -1.72 -7.70
C ARG A 94 22.45 -2.86 -8.49
N GLY A 95 21.78 -3.80 -7.82
CA GLY A 95 21.12 -4.92 -8.49
C GLY A 95 19.79 -4.51 -9.15
N PRO A 96 19.16 -5.41 -9.92
CA PRO A 96 17.82 -5.21 -10.45
C PRO A 96 16.75 -5.13 -9.35
N ILE A 97 15.71 -4.36 -9.63
CA ILE A 97 14.49 -4.26 -8.83
C ILE A 97 13.35 -4.87 -9.64
N LEU A 98 13.01 -6.11 -9.32
CA LEU A 98 12.06 -6.97 -10.04
C LEU A 98 10.64 -6.73 -9.54
N MET A 99 9.71 -6.47 -10.45
CA MET A 99 8.29 -6.21 -10.16
C MET A 99 7.43 -6.37 -11.42
N SER A 100 6.11 -6.31 -11.32
CA SER A 100 5.26 -6.26 -12.52
C SER A 100 5.39 -4.92 -13.27
N ALA A 101 5.02 -4.89 -14.55
CA ALA A 101 5.06 -3.68 -15.37
C ALA A 101 4.21 -2.54 -14.79
N ASP A 102 2.98 -2.82 -14.34
CA ASP A 102 2.12 -1.79 -13.75
C ASP A 102 2.60 -1.35 -12.35
N THR A 103 3.19 -2.25 -11.56
CA THR A 103 3.87 -1.87 -10.31
C THR A 103 5.03 -0.91 -10.59
N ALA A 104 5.83 -1.11 -11.63
CA ALA A 104 6.92 -0.19 -11.99
C ALA A 104 6.40 1.22 -12.32
N ARG A 105 5.33 1.31 -13.11
CA ARG A 105 4.71 2.59 -13.50
C ARG A 105 4.13 3.34 -12.29
N LEU A 106 3.46 2.62 -11.40
CA LEU A 106 2.88 3.20 -10.18
C LEU A 106 3.96 3.56 -9.15
N ALA A 107 4.99 2.71 -8.98
CA ALA A 107 6.08 2.96 -8.05
C ALA A 107 6.89 4.19 -8.47
N GLU A 108 7.10 4.43 -9.76
CA GLU A 108 7.70 5.68 -10.25
C GLU A 108 6.96 6.92 -9.72
N ILE A 109 5.63 6.94 -9.87
CA ILE A 109 4.77 8.03 -9.42
C ILE A 109 4.89 8.22 -7.90
N VAL A 110 4.83 7.13 -7.14
CA VAL A 110 4.91 7.14 -5.66
C VAL A 110 6.25 7.64 -5.16
N LEU A 111 7.35 7.19 -5.76
CA LEU A 111 8.70 7.56 -5.33
C LEU A 111 8.97 9.04 -5.61
N ARG A 112 8.57 9.55 -6.79
CA ARG A 112 8.67 10.98 -7.14
C ARG A 112 7.85 11.85 -6.18
N ASP A 113 6.61 11.48 -5.90
CA ASP A 113 5.76 12.23 -4.97
C ASP A 113 6.32 12.22 -3.54
N SER A 114 6.80 11.07 -3.07
CA SER A 114 7.43 10.95 -1.75
C SER A 114 8.68 11.81 -1.61
N ALA A 115 9.57 11.82 -2.61
CA ALA A 115 10.75 12.70 -2.60
C ALA A 115 10.33 14.18 -2.50
N ARG A 116 9.39 14.60 -3.35
CA ARG A 116 8.84 15.97 -3.34
C ARG A 116 8.27 16.35 -1.99
N LEU A 117 7.39 15.52 -1.40
CA LEU A 117 6.77 15.79 -0.10
C LEU A 117 7.81 15.88 1.03
N GLN A 118 8.83 15.02 1.01
CA GLN A 118 9.90 15.05 2.00
C GLN A 118 10.76 16.31 1.88
N MET A 119 11.07 16.74 0.66
CA MET A 119 11.80 17.99 0.41
C MET A 119 11.00 19.21 0.84
N GLU A 120 9.72 19.29 0.47
CA GLU A 120 8.81 20.37 0.88
C GLU A 120 8.71 20.46 2.41
N SER A 121 8.55 19.31 3.07
CA SER A 121 8.50 19.23 4.54
C SER A 121 9.81 19.73 5.17
N ALA A 122 10.96 19.32 4.64
CA ALA A 122 12.27 19.78 5.12
C ALA A 122 12.46 21.29 4.90
N GLN A 123 12.08 21.82 3.75
CA GLN A 123 12.13 23.26 3.43
C GLN A 123 11.22 24.07 4.36
N HIS A 124 9.98 23.63 4.56
CA HIS A 124 9.03 24.28 5.47
C HIS A 124 9.54 24.28 6.91
N ALA A 125 10.12 23.16 7.36
CA ALA A 125 10.69 23.05 8.70
C ALA A 125 11.90 23.97 8.91
N ASN A 126 12.71 24.14 7.87
CA ASN A 126 13.85 25.07 7.88
C ASN A 126 13.39 26.53 7.93
N SER A 127 12.35 26.91 7.17
CA SER A 127 11.85 28.29 7.12
C SER A 127 11.06 28.71 8.37
N HIS A 128 10.34 27.79 9.01
CA HIS A 128 9.49 28.09 10.18
C HIS A 128 10.10 27.64 11.53
N GLY A 129 11.25 26.98 11.50
CA GLY A 129 12.10 26.79 12.68
C GLY A 129 11.66 25.74 13.70
N TRP A 130 10.74 24.82 13.37
CA TRP A 130 10.23 23.80 14.30
C TRP A 130 10.97 22.44 14.25
N SER A 131 11.97 22.28 13.38
CA SER A 131 12.77 21.04 13.30
C SER A 131 13.81 20.94 14.42
N LYS A 132 14.01 19.72 14.94
CA LYS A 132 15.13 19.38 15.84
C LYS A 132 16.49 19.42 15.12
N HIS A 133 16.51 19.12 13.82
CA HIS A 133 17.73 19.11 12.99
C HIS A 133 17.88 20.41 12.21
N ARG A 134 19.12 20.92 12.11
CA ARG A 134 19.49 22.17 11.42
C ARG A 134 20.66 21.92 10.47
N PRO A 135 20.45 21.91 9.14
CA PRO A 135 19.16 21.95 8.46
C PRO A 135 18.38 20.62 8.59
N ALA A 136 17.06 20.68 8.52
CA ALA A 136 16.22 19.54 8.22
C ALA A 136 16.55 19.03 6.81
N LYS A 137 16.66 17.71 6.64
CA LYS A 137 16.96 17.05 5.37
C LYS A 137 15.89 16.01 5.04
N PRO A 138 15.55 15.80 3.76
CA PRO A 138 14.74 14.66 3.35
C PRO A 138 15.54 13.35 3.49
N LEU A 139 14.86 12.20 3.53
CA LEU A 139 15.54 10.90 3.58
C LEU A 139 16.28 10.58 2.28
N TYR A 140 15.70 11.05 1.17
CA TYR A 140 16.20 10.98 -0.20
C TYR A 140 15.56 12.11 -1.02
N ASP A 141 16.15 12.45 -2.17
CA ASP A 141 15.71 13.52 -3.07
C ASP A 141 15.36 13.00 -4.47
N ASP A 142 15.01 13.90 -5.40
CA ASP A 142 14.65 13.52 -6.77
C ASP A 142 15.78 12.79 -7.51
N ALA A 143 17.05 13.17 -7.26
CA ALA A 143 18.19 12.54 -7.91
C ALA A 143 18.39 11.10 -7.44
N ASP A 144 18.13 10.83 -6.15
CA ASP A 144 18.07 9.48 -5.63
C ASP A 144 16.96 8.66 -6.30
N VAL A 145 15.79 9.26 -6.56
CA VAL A 145 14.66 8.60 -7.26
C VAL A 145 15.03 8.26 -8.70
N GLU A 146 15.52 9.21 -9.51
CA GLU A 146 15.89 8.92 -10.92
C GLU A 146 16.90 7.78 -11.01
N LYS A 147 17.87 7.78 -10.11
CA LYS A 147 18.87 6.71 -10.04
C LYS A 147 18.21 5.37 -9.71
N THR A 148 17.24 5.33 -8.79
CA THR A 148 16.47 4.13 -8.47
C THR A 148 15.68 3.60 -9.66
N LEU A 149 15.03 4.48 -10.42
CA LEU A 149 14.23 4.08 -11.58
C LEU A 149 15.07 3.36 -12.65
N SER A 150 16.35 3.72 -12.79
CA SER A 150 17.27 3.02 -13.71
C SER A 150 17.57 1.56 -13.35
N PHE A 151 17.23 1.12 -12.13
CA PHE A 151 17.35 -0.27 -11.68
C PHE A 151 16.03 -1.04 -11.77
N PHE A 152 14.93 -0.41 -12.18
CA PHE A 152 13.66 -1.11 -12.36
C PHE A 152 13.78 -2.10 -13.52
N ASP A 153 13.41 -3.34 -13.25
CA ASP A 153 13.47 -4.45 -14.21
C ASP A 153 12.12 -5.20 -14.18
N PRO A 154 11.11 -4.71 -14.93
CA PRO A 154 9.78 -5.29 -14.88
C PRO A 154 9.74 -6.70 -15.48
N VAL A 155 9.08 -7.63 -14.78
CA VAL A 155 8.94 -9.03 -15.19
C VAL A 155 7.47 -9.39 -15.44
N PRO A 156 7.16 -10.28 -16.40
CA PRO A 156 5.78 -10.70 -16.65
C PRO A 156 5.22 -11.55 -15.51
N ILE A 157 3.98 -11.28 -15.10
CA ILE A 157 3.23 -12.14 -14.19
C ILE A 157 3.05 -13.53 -14.81
N GLY A 158 3.20 -14.57 -13.99
CA GLY A 158 3.09 -15.98 -14.36
C GLY A 158 4.34 -16.56 -15.05
N SER A 159 5.37 -15.75 -15.30
CA SER A 159 6.63 -16.22 -15.91
C SER A 159 7.68 -16.48 -14.84
N GLU A 160 8.42 -17.58 -14.99
CA GLU A 160 9.58 -17.89 -14.16
C GLU A 160 10.80 -17.09 -14.64
N VAL A 161 11.41 -16.33 -13.72
CA VAL A 161 12.60 -15.50 -13.97
C VAL A 161 13.74 -15.97 -13.08
N GLU A 162 14.89 -16.28 -13.67
CA GLU A 162 16.09 -16.63 -12.90
C GLU A 162 16.78 -15.37 -12.38
N ILE A 163 16.88 -15.23 -11.06
CA ILE A 163 17.57 -14.10 -10.41
C ILE A 163 19.08 -14.37 -10.37
N MET A 164 19.43 -15.59 -9.98
CA MET A 164 20.77 -16.14 -9.87
C MET A 164 20.69 -17.65 -10.08
N THR A 165 21.82 -18.32 -10.34
CA THR A 165 21.84 -19.77 -10.56
C THR A 165 21.12 -20.53 -9.45
N GLY A 166 20.04 -21.21 -9.79
CA GLY A 166 19.24 -22.00 -8.85
C GLY A 166 18.24 -21.19 -8.00
N THR A 167 18.20 -19.86 -8.13
CA THR A 167 17.20 -19.00 -7.48
C THR A 167 16.27 -18.36 -8.51
N ARG A 168 14.98 -18.69 -8.45
CA ARG A 168 13.98 -18.27 -9.44
C ARG A 168 12.79 -17.58 -8.79
N LEU A 169 12.19 -16.64 -9.50
CA LEU A 169 11.02 -15.86 -9.11
C LEU A 169 9.88 -16.11 -10.09
N THR A 170 8.68 -16.32 -9.56
CA THR A 170 7.43 -16.18 -10.29
C THR A 170 6.54 -15.18 -9.55
N LEU A 171 6.01 -14.19 -10.27
CA LEU A 171 5.00 -13.28 -9.74
C LEU A 171 3.61 -13.78 -10.12
N HIS A 172 2.67 -13.69 -9.20
CA HIS A 172 1.26 -14.06 -9.41
C HIS A 172 0.36 -12.90 -9.01
N HIS A 173 -0.75 -12.71 -9.70
CA HIS A 173 -1.65 -11.58 -9.44
C HIS A 173 -2.12 -11.55 -7.97
N GLY A 174 -1.95 -10.39 -7.31
CA GLY A 174 -2.31 -10.16 -5.91
C GLY A 174 -3.68 -9.51 -5.73
N GLY A 175 -4.23 -8.85 -6.76
CA GLY A 175 -5.58 -8.25 -6.74
C GLY A 175 -5.79 -7.08 -5.77
N HIS A 176 -4.74 -6.56 -5.14
CA HIS A 176 -4.80 -5.47 -4.16
C HIS A 176 -4.83 -4.09 -4.83
N ILE A 177 -3.84 -3.81 -5.66
CA ILE A 177 -3.78 -2.66 -6.56
C ILE A 177 -3.39 -3.15 -7.96
N LEU A 178 -3.55 -2.31 -8.99
CA LEU A 178 -3.11 -2.68 -10.33
C LEU A 178 -1.61 -3.02 -10.33
N GLY A 179 -1.25 -4.15 -10.92
CA GLY A 179 0.09 -4.70 -10.94
C GLY A 179 0.53 -5.39 -9.65
N SER A 180 -0.28 -5.39 -8.58
CA SER A 180 0.10 -6.06 -7.34
C SER A 180 0.27 -7.56 -7.55
N ALA A 181 1.29 -8.12 -6.90
CA ALA A 181 1.61 -9.52 -7.01
C ALA A 181 2.01 -10.14 -5.67
N TRP A 182 1.69 -11.42 -5.49
CA TRP A 182 2.40 -12.26 -4.54
C TRP A 182 3.58 -12.94 -5.24
N ALA A 183 4.70 -13.05 -4.53
CA ALA A 183 5.95 -13.57 -5.06
C ALA A 183 6.17 -15.01 -4.62
N HIS A 184 6.53 -15.88 -5.57
CA HIS A 184 6.95 -17.25 -5.32
C HIS A 184 8.42 -17.42 -5.70
N LEU A 185 9.26 -17.73 -4.70
CA LEU A 185 10.69 -17.94 -4.87
C LEU A 185 11.01 -19.43 -4.77
N THR A 186 11.75 -19.94 -5.75
CA THR A 186 12.48 -21.21 -5.62
C THR A 186 13.93 -20.89 -5.28
N LEU A 187 14.48 -21.51 -4.24
CA LEU A 187 15.82 -21.22 -3.72
C LEU A 187 16.85 -22.26 -4.19
N GLU A 188 18.14 -21.96 -3.96
CA GLU A 188 19.28 -22.76 -4.42
C GLU A 188 19.25 -24.24 -3.99
N ASP A 189 18.60 -24.54 -2.88
CA ASP A 189 18.43 -25.88 -2.31
C ASP A 189 17.11 -26.56 -2.70
N GLY A 190 16.30 -25.89 -3.52
CA GLY A 190 15.01 -26.35 -4.01
C GLY A 190 13.82 -26.06 -3.10
N HIS A 191 14.03 -25.51 -1.89
CA HIS A 191 12.91 -25.07 -1.06
C HIS A 191 12.27 -23.81 -1.64
N THR A 192 11.01 -23.60 -1.27
CA THR A 192 10.14 -22.57 -1.82
C THR A 192 9.64 -21.62 -0.75
N LEU A 193 9.61 -20.33 -1.10
CA LEU A 193 9.10 -19.25 -0.26
C LEU A 193 8.05 -18.46 -1.02
N ALA A 194 6.84 -18.39 -0.48
CA ALA A 194 5.81 -17.48 -0.96
C ALA A 194 5.71 -16.25 -0.05
N VAL A 195 5.58 -15.06 -0.65
CA VAL A 195 5.31 -13.80 0.06
C VAL A 195 4.08 -13.17 -0.57
N SER A 196 3.01 -13.01 0.22
CA SER A 196 1.72 -12.54 -0.29
C SER A 196 1.75 -11.10 -0.81
N GLY A 197 2.66 -10.27 -0.29
CA GLY A 197 2.46 -8.83 -0.33
C GLY A 197 1.14 -8.47 0.37
N ASP A 198 0.47 -7.42 -0.08
CA ASP A 198 -0.91 -7.15 0.29
C ASP A 198 -1.86 -7.94 -0.63
N LEU A 199 -2.89 -8.55 -0.04
CA LEU A 199 -3.84 -9.38 -0.78
C LEU A 199 -5.13 -8.63 -1.06
N GLY A 200 -5.56 -8.69 -2.32
CA GLY A 200 -6.83 -8.15 -2.77
C GLY A 200 -8.04 -8.92 -2.27
N ARG A 201 -9.15 -8.21 -2.08
CA ARG A 201 -10.44 -8.83 -1.77
C ARG A 201 -11.19 -9.32 -3.03
N PRO A 202 -11.91 -10.45 -2.96
CA PRO A 202 -12.72 -10.95 -4.08
C PRO A 202 -13.83 -10.02 -4.58
N GLY A 203 -14.26 -9.05 -3.75
CA GLY A 203 -15.29 -8.07 -4.08
C GLY A 203 -14.76 -6.73 -4.62
N HIS A 204 -13.46 -6.62 -4.93
CA HIS A 204 -12.88 -5.35 -5.42
C HIS A 204 -13.61 -4.87 -6.70
N PRO A 205 -14.07 -3.61 -6.81
CA PRO A 205 -14.92 -3.19 -7.93
C PRO A 205 -14.17 -3.13 -9.27
N LEU A 206 -12.84 -2.95 -9.24
CA LEU A 206 -12.03 -2.76 -10.45
C LEU A 206 -11.24 -4.00 -10.87
N LEU A 207 -10.64 -4.66 -9.88
CA LEU A 207 -9.65 -5.72 -10.06
C LEU A 207 -10.27 -7.10 -9.81
N LEU A 208 -9.71 -8.10 -10.48
CA LEU A 208 -9.96 -9.51 -10.18
C LEU A 208 -9.38 -9.87 -8.78
N PRO A 209 -9.86 -10.96 -8.16
CA PRO A 209 -9.22 -11.49 -6.95
C PRO A 209 -7.74 -11.88 -7.18
N PRO A 210 -6.96 -12.06 -6.10
CA PRO A 210 -5.65 -12.70 -6.18
C PRO A 210 -5.76 -14.08 -6.87
N GLU A 211 -4.74 -14.42 -7.64
CA GLU A 211 -4.53 -15.81 -8.09
C GLU A 211 -4.45 -16.73 -6.85
N PRO A 212 -5.09 -17.91 -6.86
CA PRO A 212 -5.09 -18.82 -5.72
C PRO A 212 -3.67 -19.18 -5.26
N PHE A 213 -3.47 -19.28 -3.95
CA PHE A 213 -2.22 -19.81 -3.42
C PHE A 213 -2.02 -21.26 -3.88
N SER A 214 -0.87 -21.55 -4.47
CA SER A 214 -0.54 -22.88 -5.01
C SER A 214 0.32 -23.75 -4.08
N GLY A 215 0.71 -23.23 -2.91
CA GLY A 215 1.59 -23.90 -1.95
C GLY A 215 3.04 -23.40 -2.03
N ALA A 216 3.77 -23.55 -0.93
CA ALA A 216 5.20 -23.32 -0.77
C ALA A 216 5.65 -23.98 0.55
N ASP A 217 6.95 -24.21 0.74
CA ASP A 217 7.49 -24.74 2.01
C ASP A 217 7.32 -23.71 3.14
N VAL A 218 7.55 -22.44 2.85
CA VAL A 218 7.29 -21.31 3.74
C VAL A 218 6.37 -20.27 3.09
N LEU A 219 5.43 -19.74 3.86
CA LEU A 219 4.55 -18.64 3.43
C LEU A 219 4.67 -17.43 4.37
N LEU A 220 4.82 -16.24 3.82
CA LEU A 220 4.62 -14.96 4.50
C LEU A 220 3.28 -14.38 4.03
N VAL A 221 2.35 -14.18 4.96
CA VAL A 221 1.00 -13.68 4.65
C VAL A 221 0.70 -12.40 5.43
N GLU A 222 0.12 -11.41 4.75
CA GLU A 222 -0.33 -10.17 5.38
C GLU A 222 -1.45 -10.41 6.41
N SER A 223 -1.69 -9.43 7.28
CA SER A 223 -2.69 -9.54 8.34
C SER A 223 -3.33 -8.21 8.70
N THR A 224 -3.43 -7.29 7.72
CA THR A 224 -3.92 -5.92 7.95
C THR A 224 -5.31 -5.92 8.56
N TYR A 225 -6.17 -6.85 8.12
CA TYR A 225 -7.54 -7.06 8.60
C TYR A 225 -7.75 -8.48 9.16
N GLY A 226 -6.69 -9.07 9.73
CA GLY A 226 -6.73 -10.42 10.29
C GLY A 226 -7.79 -10.64 11.38
N ASP A 227 -8.14 -9.57 12.11
CA ASP A 227 -9.15 -9.54 13.18
C ASP A 227 -10.51 -8.96 12.76
N ARG A 228 -10.71 -8.65 11.48
CA ARG A 228 -11.95 -8.02 10.99
C ARG A 228 -12.66 -8.88 9.95
N ARG A 229 -13.90 -8.50 9.66
CA ARG A 229 -14.69 -8.96 8.51
C ARG A 229 -15.24 -7.75 7.79
N HIS A 230 -15.19 -7.77 6.47
CA HIS A 230 -15.81 -6.72 5.66
C HIS A 230 -17.33 -6.85 5.70
N ALA A 231 -18.03 -5.72 5.87
CA ALA A 231 -19.50 -5.63 5.80
C ALA A 231 -19.92 -4.70 4.64
N PRO A 232 -19.96 -5.19 3.39
CA PRO A 232 -20.02 -4.33 2.20
C PRO A 232 -21.28 -3.46 2.12
N ALA A 233 -22.46 -4.05 2.35
CA ALA A 233 -23.73 -3.37 2.18
C ALA A 233 -23.94 -2.23 3.20
N GLU A 234 -23.67 -2.51 4.47
CA GLU A 234 -23.77 -1.53 5.56
C GLU A 234 -22.83 -0.35 5.34
N SER A 235 -21.61 -0.64 4.89
CA SER A 235 -20.57 0.37 4.72
C SER A 235 -20.87 1.31 3.54
N ARG A 236 -21.44 0.80 2.43
CA ARG A 236 -21.90 1.65 1.30
C ARG A 236 -23.07 2.56 1.70
N ALA A 237 -24.02 2.04 2.48
CA ALA A 237 -25.12 2.83 3.02
C ALA A 237 -24.62 3.91 3.99
N ALA A 238 -23.65 3.59 4.85
CA ALA A 238 -23.01 4.56 5.74
C ALA A 238 -22.29 5.68 4.97
N PHE A 239 -21.58 5.35 3.88
CA PHE A 239 -20.95 6.34 3.00
C PHE A 239 -21.98 7.29 2.40
N ALA A 240 -23.02 6.75 1.78
CA ALA A 240 -24.11 7.51 1.16
C ALA A 240 -24.81 8.44 2.16
N SER A 241 -25.17 7.89 3.33
CA SER A 241 -25.81 8.63 4.42
C SER A 241 -24.93 9.76 4.95
N THR A 242 -23.63 9.50 5.13
CA THR A 242 -22.68 10.50 5.62
C THR A 242 -22.54 11.67 4.65
N ILE A 243 -22.37 11.38 3.36
CA ILE A 243 -22.31 12.42 2.32
C ILE A 243 -23.63 13.21 2.29
N GLY A 244 -24.77 12.52 2.19
CA GLY A 244 -26.08 13.16 2.09
C GLY A 244 -26.37 14.10 3.27
N ARG A 245 -26.16 13.64 4.52
CA ARG A 245 -26.39 14.46 5.72
C ARG A 245 -25.42 15.65 5.83
N THR A 246 -24.18 15.49 5.36
CA THR A 246 -23.19 16.59 5.37
C THR A 246 -23.57 17.68 4.37
N LEU A 247 -23.94 17.29 3.16
CA LEU A 247 -24.36 18.22 2.13
C LEU A 247 -25.67 18.94 2.52
N ALA A 248 -26.62 18.22 3.13
CA ALA A 248 -27.90 18.79 3.58
C ALA A 248 -27.74 19.90 4.64
N ARG A 249 -26.71 19.83 5.50
CA ARG A 249 -26.38 20.89 6.47
C ARG A 249 -25.45 21.98 5.93
N GLY A 250 -25.20 22.00 4.62
CA GLY A 250 -24.33 22.97 3.95
C GLY A 250 -22.83 22.77 4.22
N GLY A 251 -22.44 21.56 4.63
CA GLY A 251 -21.06 21.21 4.95
C GLY A 251 -20.24 20.72 3.76
N THR A 252 -18.92 20.76 3.90
CA THR A 252 -17.98 20.11 2.98
C THR A 252 -17.57 18.74 3.50
N VAL A 253 -17.50 17.76 2.61
CA VAL A 253 -16.95 16.43 2.87
C VAL A 253 -15.49 16.39 2.42
N VAL A 254 -14.56 16.03 3.30
CA VAL A 254 -13.17 15.73 2.94
C VAL A 254 -12.93 14.23 3.06
N ILE A 255 -12.36 13.64 2.03
CA ILE A 255 -12.03 12.22 1.95
C ILE A 255 -10.51 12.08 1.78
N PRO A 256 -9.74 11.88 2.87
CA PRO A 256 -8.37 11.44 2.78
C PRO A 256 -8.31 10.08 2.09
N ALA A 257 -7.71 10.00 0.90
CA ALA A 257 -7.62 8.77 0.12
C ALA A 257 -6.17 8.45 -0.27
N PHE A 258 -5.84 7.16 -0.32
CA PHE A 258 -4.61 6.73 -0.99
C PHE A 258 -4.72 7.08 -2.47
N ALA A 259 -3.63 7.58 -3.04
CA ALA A 259 -3.66 8.08 -4.39
C ALA A 259 -3.73 6.95 -5.43
N ILE A 260 -3.28 5.75 -5.07
CA ILE A 260 -3.39 4.55 -5.89
C ILE A 260 -4.54 3.72 -5.34
N ASP A 261 -5.36 3.22 -6.25
CA ASP A 261 -6.53 2.36 -6.04
C ASP A 261 -7.68 3.03 -5.29
N ARG A 262 -7.42 3.59 -4.10
CA ARG A 262 -8.50 4.11 -3.24
C ARG A 262 -9.19 5.32 -3.82
N THR A 263 -8.45 6.20 -4.48
CA THR A 263 -9.07 7.35 -5.13
C THR A 263 -10.00 6.86 -6.24
N GLU A 264 -9.55 5.94 -7.08
CA GLU A 264 -10.29 5.34 -8.18
C GLU A 264 -11.58 4.66 -7.69
N VAL A 265 -11.50 3.87 -6.62
CA VAL A 265 -12.66 3.23 -5.98
C VAL A 265 -13.64 4.26 -5.42
N VAL A 266 -13.16 5.30 -4.73
CA VAL A 266 -14.00 6.39 -4.21
C VAL A 266 -14.68 7.16 -5.34
N LEU A 267 -13.96 7.45 -6.43
CA LEU A 267 -14.52 8.14 -7.59
C LEU A 267 -15.62 7.30 -8.25
N HIS A 268 -15.40 5.99 -8.41
CA HIS A 268 -16.42 5.07 -8.92
C HIS A 268 -17.70 5.13 -8.07
N GLU A 269 -17.58 5.12 -6.75
CA GLU A 269 -18.73 5.14 -5.84
C GLU A 269 -19.42 6.51 -5.78
N LEU A 270 -18.67 7.61 -5.93
CA LEU A 270 -19.26 8.94 -6.07
C LEU A 270 -20.07 9.07 -7.37
N VAL A 271 -19.65 8.42 -8.46
CA VAL A 271 -20.44 8.36 -9.71
C VAL A 271 -21.75 7.62 -9.46
N GLU A 272 -21.70 6.46 -8.80
CA GLU A 272 -22.90 5.70 -8.44
C GLU A 272 -23.86 6.50 -7.56
N LEU A 273 -23.35 7.26 -6.58
CA LEU A 273 -24.17 8.14 -5.75
C LEU A 273 -24.81 9.29 -6.54
N ARG A 274 -24.15 9.81 -7.58
CA ARG A 274 -24.77 10.79 -8.50
C ARG A 274 -25.89 10.16 -9.31
N THR A 275 -25.64 8.99 -9.88
CA THR A 275 -26.63 8.24 -10.66
C THR A 275 -27.88 7.91 -9.81
N ALA A 276 -27.68 7.59 -8.53
CA ALA A 276 -28.76 7.34 -7.57
C ALA A 276 -29.44 8.62 -7.03
N GLY A 277 -28.95 9.83 -7.37
CA GLY A 277 -29.50 11.11 -6.89
C GLY A 277 -29.14 11.47 -5.44
N VAL A 278 -28.31 10.68 -4.76
CA VAL A 278 -27.84 10.95 -3.39
C VAL A 278 -26.82 12.09 -3.38
N LEU A 279 -25.93 12.13 -4.36
CA LEU A 279 -25.01 13.24 -4.60
C LEU A 279 -25.60 14.14 -5.70
N PRO A 280 -26.11 15.34 -5.38
CA PRO A 280 -26.72 16.21 -6.38
C PRO A 280 -25.72 16.59 -7.47
N ALA A 281 -26.16 16.63 -8.74
CA ALA A 281 -25.30 16.95 -9.87
C ALA A 281 -24.64 18.35 -9.77
N SER A 282 -25.28 19.29 -9.05
CA SER A 282 -24.79 20.64 -8.79
C SER A 282 -23.67 20.72 -7.74
N VAL A 283 -23.49 19.69 -6.91
CA VAL A 283 -22.44 19.69 -5.89
C VAL A 283 -21.10 19.39 -6.55
N PRO A 284 -20.09 20.26 -6.46
CA PRO A 284 -18.78 19.99 -7.03
C PRO A 284 -18.06 18.92 -6.22
N VAL A 285 -17.38 18.02 -6.95
CA VAL A 285 -16.44 17.03 -6.38
C VAL A 285 -15.07 17.39 -6.91
N TYR A 286 -14.13 17.64 -6.01
CA TYR A 286 -12.74 17.97 -6.34
C TYR A 286 -11.83 16.78 -6.09
N VAL A 287 -10.97 16.48 -7.07
CA VAL A 287 -9.88 15.51 -6.92
C VAL A 287 -8.59 16.30 -6.78
N ASP A 288 -8.20 16.58 -5.54
CA ASP A 288 -7.02 17.37 -5.20
C ASP A 288 -5.84 16.48 -4.80
N SER A 289 -5.35 15.73 -5.79
CA SER A 289 -4.17 14.91 -5.67
C SER A 289 -3.52 14.74 -7.05
N PRO A 290 -2.41 15.44 -7.33
CA PRO A 290 -1.67 15.27 -8.58
C PRO A 290 -1.19 13.82 -8.75
N MET A 291 -0.78 13.19 -7.64
CA MET A 291 -0.40 11.78 -7.60
C MET A 291 -1.56 10.87 -8.00
N ALA A 292 -2.77 11.10 -7.47
CA ALA A 292 -3.91 10.25 -7.77
C ALA A 292 -4.38 10.40 -9.21
N LEU A 293 -4.31 11.61 -9.75
CA LEU A 293 -4.62 11.86 -11.15
C LEU A 293 -3.60 11.18 -12.09
N ALA A 294 -2.32 11.12 -11.70
CA ALA A 294 -1.30 10.38 -12.44
C ALA A 294 -1.51 8.85 -12.34
N ALA A 295 -1.85 8.33 -11.15
CA ALA A 295 -2.19 6.91 -10.97
C ALA A 295 -3.43 6.51 -11.77
N LEU A 296 -4.47 7.35 -11.78
CA LEU A 296 -5.66 7.16 -12.59
C LEU A 296 -5.33 7.02 -14.09
N ASP A 297 -4.35 7.79 -14.59
CA ASP A 297 -3.92 7.69 -15.98
C ASP A 297 -3.26 6.32 -16.29
N VAL A 298 -2.58 5.70 -15.31
CA VAL A 298 -2.07 4.32 -15.42
C VAL A 298 -3.22 3.32 -15.50
N TYR A 299 -4.21 3.41 -14.60
CA TYR A 299 -5.41 2.55 -14.64
C TYR A 299 -6.19 2.70 -15.95
N ARG A 300 -6.37 3.92 -16.45
CA ARG A 300 -7.03 4.18 -17.75
C ARG A 300 -6.24 3.60 -18.92
N GLN A 301 -4.91 3.59 -18.84
CA GLN A 301 -4.08 2.92 -19.83
C GLN A 301 -4.26 1.40 -19.76
N ALA A 302 -4.27 0.80 -18.56
CA ALA A 302 -4.52 -0.63 -18.39
C ALA A 302 -5.91 -1.06 -18.92
N VAL A 303 -6.93 -0.19 -18.78
CA VAL A 303 -8.25 -0.42 -19.42
C VAL A 303 -8.15 -0.41 -20.95
N ARG A 304 -7.40 0.54 -21.54
CA ARG A 304 -7.17 0.59 -23.00
C ARG A 304 -6.42 -0.64 -23.50
N ASP A 305 -5.43 -1.08 -22.74
CA ASP A 305 -4.60 -2.25 -23.06
C ASP A 305 -5.30 -3.58 -22.74
N ARG A 306 -6.53 -3.52 -22.19
CA ARG A 306 -7.33 -4.67 -21.80
C ARG A 306 -6.60 -5.59 -20.81
N SER A 307 -5.95 -4.99 -19.81
CA SER A 307 -5.20 -5.71 -18.78
C SER A 307 -6.02 -6.88 -18.21
N PRO A 308 -5.43 -8.08 -18.09
CA PRO A 308 -6.12 -9.26 -17.58
C PRO A 308 -6.48 -9.14 -16.10
N GLU A 309 -5.90 -8.18 -15.37
CA GLU A 309 -6.16 -7.90 -13.96
C GLU A 309 -7.52 -7.23 -13.73
N LEU A 310 -8.08 -6.59 -14.75
CA LEU A 310 -9.30 -5.81 -14.66
C LEU A 310 -10.55 -6.67 -14.91
N ARG A 311 -11.64 -6.34 -14.20
CA ARG A 311 -12.92 -7.02 -14.41
C ARG A 311 -13.52 -6.73 -15.78
N ARG A 312 -14.25 -7.72 -16.30
CA ARG A 312 -14.91 -7.64 -17.62
C ARG A 312 -15.87 -6.47 -17.77
N ASN A 313 -16.59 -6.08 -16.72
CA ASN A 313 -17.50 -4.93 -16.75
C ASN A 313 -16.75 -3.61 -16.94
N ILE A 314 -15.60 -3.44 -16.28
CA ILE A 314 -14.73 -2.27 -16.42
C ILE A 314 -14.16 -2.22 -17.84
N LEU A 315 -13.66 -3.36 -18.34
CA LEU A 315 -13.16 -3.45 -19.72
C LEU A 315 -14.26 -3.21 -20.77
N GLY A 316 -15.51 -3.55 -20.47
CA GLY A 316 -16.66 -3.32 -21.35
C GLY A 316 -17.09 -1.86 -21.42
N GLN A 317 -16.95 -1.11 -20.32
CA GLN A 317 -17.22 0.34 -20.26
C GLN A 317 -16.07 1.18 -20.86
N GLY A 318 -14.89 0.58 -21.05
CA GLY A 318 -13.72 1.24 -21.64
C GLY A 318 -13.17 2.36 -20.75
N ALA A 319 -12.38 3.27 -21.33
CA ALA A 319 -11.70 4.33 -20.56
C ALA A 319 -12.66 5.31 -19.85
N GLY A 320 -13.95 5.29 -20.19
CA GLY A 320 -15.00 6.03 -19.49
C GLY A 320 -15.35 5.47 -18.10
N ALA A 321 -15.06 4.19 -17.83
CA ALA A 321 -15.31 3.53 -16.54
C ALA A 321 -14.59 4.22 -15.36
N LEU A 322 -13.44 4.81 -15.65
CA LEU A 322 -12.56 5.51 -14.73
C LEU A 322 -12.34 6.96 -15.17
N SER A 323 -13.35 7.57 -15.81
CA SER A 323 -13.28 8.99 -16.14
C SER A 323 -13.34 9.81 -14.85
N PRO A 324 -12.45 10.80 -14.67
CA PRO A 324 -12.63 11.76 -13.59
C PRO A 324 -13.86 12.63 -13.84
N ASP A 325 -14.35 12.78 -15.08
CA ASP A 325 -15.56 13.55 -15.37
C ASP A 325 -16.80 12.86 -14.76
N PRO A 326 -17.70 13.60 -14.09
CA PRO A 326 -17.84 15.06 -14.07
C PRO A 326 -17.09 15.78 -12.91
N PHE A 327 -16.10 15.16 -12.30
CA PHE A 327 -15.36 15.72 -11.16
C PHE A 327 -14.21 16.64 -11.59
N LEU A 328 -13.89 17.60 -10.72
CA LEU A 328 -12.96 18.70 -10.97
C LEU A 328 -11.56 18.30 -10.50
N ALA A 329 -10.66 18.00 -11.43
CA ALA A 329 -9.27 17.69 -11.16
C ALA A 329 -8.47 18.94 -10.79
N ALA A 330 -7.74 18.91 -9.66
CA ALA A 330 -6.80 19.96 -9.27
C ALA A 330 -5.36 19.43 -9.33
N ARG A 331 -4.63 19.82 -10.38
CA ARG A 331 -3.26 19.37 -10.65
C ARG A 331 -2.21 20.31 -10.06
N THR A 332 -2.50 21.60 -10.02
CA THR A 332 -1.58 22.66 -9.56
C THR A 332 -1.87 23.10 -8.13
N VAL A 333 -0.89 23.74 -7.50
CA VAL A 333 -1.05 24.34 -6.16
C VAL A 333 -2.10 25.46 -6.21
N GLN A 334 -2.12 26.25 -7.28
CA GLN A 334 -3.07 27.33 -7.50
C GLN A 334 -4.51 26.82 -7.60
N GLU A 335 -4.74 25.73 -8.34
CA GLU A 335 -6.05 25.07 -8.40
C GLU A 335 -6.48 24.58 -7.02
N SER A 336 -5.59 23.91 -6.27
CA SER A 336 -5.85 23.47 -4.89
C SER A 336 -6.21 24.64 -3.96
N ILE A 337 -5.48 25.75 -4.04
CA ILE A 337 -5.80 26.98 -3.30
C ILE A 337 -7.18 27.52 -3.71
N GLY A 338 -7.50 27.48 -5.01
CA GLY A 338 -8.79 27.91 -5.55
C GLY A 338 -9.99 27.16 -4.98
N ILE A 339 -9.83 25.88 -4.60
CA ILE A 339 -10.89 25.09 -3.94
C ILE A 339 -11.34 25.75 -2.63
N ASN A 340 -10.46 26.48 -1.94
CA ASN A 340 -10.83 27.17 -0.71
C ASN A 340 -11.88 28.28 -0.90
N SER A 341 -12.00 28.78 -2.13
CA SER A 341 -12.98 29.80 -2.54
C SER A 341 -14.27 29.20 -3.11
N ALA A 342 -14.42 27.87 -3.08
CA ALA A 342 -15.66 27.21 -3.49
C ALA A 342 -16.83 27.68 -2.60
N HIS A 343 -17.92 28.11 -3.25
CA HIS A 343 -19.12 28.57 -2.57
C HIS A 343 -20.08 27.39 -2.38
N GLY A 344 -20.56 27.20 -1.15
CA GLY A 344 -21.49 26.12 -0.82
C GLY A 344 -20.83 24.77 -0.53
N PRO A 345 -21.63 23.72 -0.30
CA PRO A 345 -21.13 22.40 0.05
C PRO A 345 -20.44 21.73 -1.14
N CYS A 346 -19.34 21.02 -0.88
CA CYS A 346 -18.59 20.27 -1.87
C CYS A 346 -18.03 18.96 -1.29
N VAL A 347 -17.50 18.10 -2.17
CA VAL A 347 -16.73 16.92 -1.79
C VAL A 347 -15.29 17.11 -2.25
N ILE A 348 -14.31 16.85 -1.39
CA ILE A 348 -12.88 16.96 -1.69
C ILE A 348 -12.23 15.61 -1.43
N VAL A 349 -11.76 14.95 -2.48
CA VAL A 349 -10.91 13.74 -2.39
C VAL A 349 -9.47 14.18 -2.50
N SER A 350 -8.64 13.90 -1.48
CA SER A 350 -7.25 14.38 -1.45
C SER A 350 -6.32 13.39 -0.75
N SER A 351 -5.08 13.30 -1.24
CA SER A 351 -4.03 12.45 -0.66
C SER A 351 -3.20 13.22 0.38
N ALA A 352 -2.57 12.55 1.35
CA ALA A 352 -2.47 11.10 1.54
C ALA A 352 -3.58 10.49 2.42
N GLY A 353 -3.94 9.22 2.18
CA GLY A 353 -5.04 8.51 2.85
C GLY A 353 -4.96 8.45 4.37
N MET A 354 -3.75 8.36 4.93
CA MET A 354 -3.53 8.38 6.38
C MET A 354 -3.32 9.80 6.96
N ALA A 355 -3.50 10.86 6.15
CA ALA A 355 -3.26 12.25 6.53
C ALA A 355 -1.84 12.48 7.13
N THR A 356 -0.83 11.83 6.57
CA THR A 356 0.57 11.97 7.01
C THR A 356 1.24 13.23 6.44
N GLY A 357 0.83 13.65 5.24
CA GLY A 357 1.36 14.77 4.48
C GLY A 357 0.44 15.16 3.31
N GLY A 358 0.92 16.05 2.45
CA GLY A 358 0.22 16.45 1.23
C GLY A 358 -0.89 17.49 1.42
N ARG A 359 -1.65 17.74 0.35
CA ARG A 359 -2.67 18.80 0.26
C ARG A 359 -3.82 18.58 1.23
N VAL A 360 -4.14 17.32 1.56
CA VAL A 360 -5.19 16.99 2.53
C VAL A 360 -4.98 17.67 3.88
N LEU A 361 -3.74 17.91 4.32
CA LEU A 361 -3.46 18.60 5.59
C LEU A 361 -3.93 20.06 5.57
N HIS A 362 -3.89 20.72 4.41
CA HIS A 362 -4.39 22.09 4.28
C HIS A 362 -5.92 22.13 4.33
N HIS A 363 -6.58 21.17 3.67
CA HIS A 363 -8.03 21.01 3.76
C HIS A 363 -8.49 20.69 5.18
N LEU A 364 -7.83 19.74 5.85
CA LEU A 364 -8.13 19.37 7.24
C LEU A 364 -7.93 20.57 8.19
N ARG A 365 -6.81 21.30 8.07
CA ARG A 365 -6.56 22.51 8.86
C ARG A 365 -7.72 23.52 8.76
N ARG A 366 -8.26 23.70 7.54
CA ARG A 366 -9.36 24.64 7.27
C ARG A 366 -10.71 24.13 7.76
N LEU A 367 -10.99 22.84 7.57
CA LEU A 367 -12.34 22.29 7.66
C LEU A 367 -12.67 21.64 9.01
N LEU A 368 -11.66 21.10 9.73
CA LEU A 368 -11.86 20.46 11.04
C LEU A 368 -12.50 21.38 12.12
N PRO A 369 -12.20 22.69 12.19
CA PRO A 369 -12.80 23.56 13.22
C PRO A 369 -14.29 23.85 13.05
N ASP A 370 -14.91 23.55 11.91
CA ASP A 370 -16.32 23.84 11.64
C ASP A 370 -17.18 22.56 11.70
N PRO A 371 -18.15 22.47 12.63
CA PRO A 371 -18.98 21.27 12.83
C PRO A 371 -19.91 20.94 11.65
N ARG A 372 -20.09 21.85 10.69
CA ARG A 372 -20.84 21.55 9.47
C ARG A 372 -20.08 20.56 8.58
N ASN A 373 -18.76 20.51 8.65
CA ASN A 373 -17.98 19.65 7.77
C ASN A 373 -17.92 18.21 8.27
N THR A 374 -17.48 17.30 7.39
CA THR A 374 -17.21 15.91 7.71
C THR A 374 -15.88 15.47 7.12
N VAL A 375 -15.11 14.70 7.88
CA VAL A 375 -13.98 13.92 7.36
C VAL A 375 -14.40 12.46 7.28
N VAL A 376 -14.32 11.88 6.08
CA VAL A 376 -14.65 10.46 5.86
C VAL A 376 -13.36 9.68 5.66
N VAL A 377 -13.01 8.84 6.62
CA VAL A 377 -11.84 7.97 6.55
C VAL A 377 -12.24 6.68 5.85
N VAL A 378 -11.68 6.43 4.66
CA VAL A 378 -12.15 5.39 3.72
C VAL A 378 -11.21 4.18 3.61
N GLY A 379 -10.28 4.00 4.54
CA GLY A 379 -9.29 2.93 4.48
C GLY A 379 -8.54 2.72 5.79
N PHE A 380 -7.54 1.85 5.76
CA PHE A 380 -6.75 1.57 6.96
C PHE A 380 -5.98 2.82 7.41
N ALA A 381 -6.06 3.13 8.70
CA ALA A 381 -5.31 4.21 9.32
C ALA A 381 -4.36 3.62 10.36
N ALA A 382 -3.06 3.63 10.06
CA ALA A 382 -2.06 3.07 10.96
C ALA A 382 -1.90 3.88 12.24
N ALA A 383 -1.62 3.19 13.35
CA ALA A 383 -1.32 3.82 14.62
C ALA A 383 -0.21 4.90 14.52
N GLY A 384 -0.46 6.06 15.13
CA GLY A 384 0.44 7.22 15.08
C GLY A 384 0.30 8.10 13.83
N THR A 385 -0.77 7.92 13.04
CA THR A 385 -1.15 8.81 11.93
C THR A 385 -2.35 9.68 12.30
N ARG A 386 -2.51 10.81 11.60
CA ARG A 386 -3.62 11.74 11.88
C ARG A 386 -4.99 11.15 11.52
N ALA A 387 -5.06 10.33 10.46
CA ALA A 387 -6.29 9.63 10.14
C ALA A 387 -6.70 8.70 11.29
N ARG A 388 -5.73 8.02 11.93
CA ARG A 388 -6.01 7.18 13.09
C ARG A 388 -6.47 8.01 14.29
N ASP A 389 -5.77 9.10 14.58
CA ASP A 389 -6.16 10.02 15.66
C ASP A 389 -7.60 10.54 15.47
N LEU A 390 -8.03 10.81 14.23
CA LEU A 390 -9.42 11.21 13.93
C LEU A 390 -10.41 10.09 14.24
N VAL A 391 -10.14 8.87 13.77
CA VAL A 391 -11.01 7.70 14.01
C VAL A 391 -11.12 7.40 15.50
N ASP A 392 -10.04 7.57 16.26
CA ASP A 392 -10.01 7.38 17.71
C ASP A 392 -10.65 8.57 18.50
N GLY A 393 -11.14 9.60 17.81
CA GLY A 393 -11.88 10.71 18.43
C GLY A 393 -10.99 11.78 19.07
N ALA A 394 -9.77 11.99 18.57
CA ALA A 394 -8.89 13.03 19.08
C ALA A 394 -9.54 14.43 18.98
N PRO A 395 -9.57 15.22 20.08
CA PRO A 395 -10.24 16.53 20.09
C PRO A 395 -9.43 17.61 19.36
N ALA A 396 -8.15 17.36 19.07
CA ALA A 396 -7.27 18.23 18.32
C ALA A 396 -6.17 17.44 17.61
N LEU A 397 -5.72 17.95 16.46
CA LEU A 397 -4.62 17.36 15.69
C LEU A 397 -3.47 18.35 15.52
N LYS A 398 -2.23 17.86 15.60
CA LYS A 398 -1.04 18.66 15.34
C LYS A 398 -0.73 18.72 13.84
N MET A 399 -0.79 19.89 13.22
CA MET A 399 -0.47 20.14 11.81
C MET A 399 0.33 21.44 11.67
N PHE A 400 1.39 21.43 10.85
CA PHE A 400 2.23 22.62 10.59
C PHE A 400 2.74 23.34 11.85
N GLY A 401 3.02 22.59 12.93
CA GLY A 401 3.50 23.15 14.20
C GLY A 401 2.39 23.63 15.15
N GLU A 402 1.14 23.63 14.73
CA GLU A 402 -0.02 24.10 15.50
C GLU A 402 -0.99 22.96 15.85
N TYR A 403 -1.82 23.14 16.88
CA TYR A 403 -2.93 22.24 17.19
C TYR A 403 -4.24 22.81 16.62
N ILE A 404 -4.92 22.00 15.81
CA ILE A 404 -6.18 22.35 15.16
C ILE A 404 -7.32 21.61 15.88
N PRO A 405 -8.36 22.31 16.37
CA PRO A 405 -9.48 21.65 17.05
C PRO A 405 -10.31 20.82 16.05
N VAL A 406 -10.73 19.64 16.49
CA VAL A 406 -11.62 18.74 15.74
C VAL A 406 -13.05 18.96 16.23
N ARG A 407 -13.84 19.67 15.43
CA ARG A 407 -15.28 19.91 15.66
C ARG A 407 -16.17 19.33 14.55
N ALA A 408 -15.60 19.15 13.36
CA ALA A 408 -16.23 18.44 12.25
C ALA A 408 -16.59 17.00 12.63
N GLU A 409 -17.61 16.46 11.98
CA GLU A 409 -17.96 15.04 12.08
C GLU A 409 -16.80 14.19 11.52
N VAL A 410 -16.48 13.09 12.19
CA VAL A 410 -15.55 12.08 11.67
C VAL A 410 -16.35 10.81 11.43
N ALA A 411 -16.31 10.31 10.20
CA ALA A 411 -16.95 9.06 9.83
C ALA A 411 -15.89 8.04 9.39
N ASP A 412 -15.83 6.92 10.08
CA ASP A 412 -15.00 5.77 9.68
C ASP A 412 -15.81 4.85 8.77
N VAL A 413 -15.39 4.73 7.51
CA VAL A 413 -16.06 3.95 6.47
C VAL A 413 -15.03 3.03 5.82
N PRO A 414 -14.64 1.92 6.48
CA PRO A 414 -13.58 1.04 6.00
C PRO A 414 -13.95 0.25 4.73
N HIS A 415 -15.18 0.44 4.21
CA HIS A 415 -15.75 -0.24 3.04
C HIS A 415 -14.76 -0.46 1.90
N PHE A 416 -14.00 0.59 1.61
CA PHE A 416 -13.28 0.72 0.37
C PHE A 416 -11.92 0.02 0.44
N SER A 417 -11.51 -0.50 1.60
CA SER A 417 -10.24 -1.23 1.76
C SER A 417 -10.07 -2.31 0.69
N ALA A 418 -8.91 -2.28 0.02
CA ALA A 418 -8.52 -3.24 -1.00
C ALA A 418 -8.00 -4.55 -0.38
N HIS A 419 -7.45 -4.47 0.84
CA HIS A 419 -7.00 -5.63 1.59
C HIS A 419 -8.11 -6.65 1.84
N ALA A 420 -7.77 -7.92 1.70
CA ALA A 420 -8.57 -9.05 2.12
C ALA A 420 -8.78 -9.02 3.64
N ASP A 421 -9.98 -9.36 4.10
CA ASP A 421 -10.21 -9.62 5.53
C ASP A 421 -9.71 -11.00 5.94
N GLY A 422 -9.68 -11.27 7.25
CA GLY A 422 -9.18 -12.54 7.75
C GLY A 422 -9.93 -13.78 7.20
N SER A 423 -11.21 -13.67 6.85
CA SER A 423 -11.94 -14.81 6.25
C SER A 423 -11.54 -15.01 4.79
N GLN A 424 -11.39 -13.93 4.04
CA GLN A 424 -10.95 -13.96 2.65
C GLN A 424 -9.51 -14.47 2.52
N ILE A 425 -8.63 -14.13 3.47
CA ILE A 425 -7.28 -14.69 3.54
C ILE A 425 -7.36 -16.20 3.77
N LEU A 426 -8.15 -16.69 4.74
CA LEU A 426 -8.30 -18.14 4.95
C LEU A 426 -8.88 -18.85 3.73
N ASP A 427 -9.84 -18.23 3.02
CA ASP A 427 -10.38 -18.78 1.78
C ASP A 427 -9.28 -18.92 0.71
N TRP A 428 -8.40 -17.93 0.58
CA TRP A 428 -7.24 -17.97 -0.33
C TRP A 428 -6.23 -19.07 0.05
N LEU A 429 -6.03 -19.34 1.34
CA LEU A 429 -5.13 -20.38 1.83
C LEU A 429 -5.68 -21.80 1.67
N ARG A 430 -6.99 -22.03 1.83
CA ARG A 430 -7.61 -23.37 1.88
C ARG A 430 -7.34 -24.26 0.65
N GLY A 431 -7.05 -23.67 -0.50
CA GLY A 431 -6.83 -24.41 -1.76
C GLY A 431 -5.45 -25.07 -1.89
N ALA A 432 -4.50 -24.74 -1.00
CA ALA A 432 -3.11 -25.15 -1.12
C ALA A 432 -2.72 -26.28 -0.14
N PRO A 433 -1.67 -27.05 -0.45
CA PRO A 433 -0.98 -27.85 0.56
C PRO A 433 -0.46 -26.98 1.71
N PRO A 434 -0.47 -27.48 2.96
CA PRO A 434 0.04 -26.74 4.10
C PRO A 434 1.55 -26.48 3.95
N PRO A 435 2.01 -25.22 4.09
CA PRO A 435 3.42 -24.93 4.29
C PRO A 435 3.94 -25.59 5.57
N HIS A 436 5.25 -25.85 5.65
CA HIS A 436 5.89 -26.22 6.91
C HIS A 436 5.68 -25.12 7.96
N THR A 437 5.76 -23.85 7.56
CA THR A 437 5.44 -22.72 8.43
C THR A 437 4.83 -21.55 7.66
N THR A 438 3.76 -20.98 8.21
CA THR A 438 3.16 -19.71 7.78
C THR A 438 3.51 -18.61 8.77
N TYR A 439 4.19 -17.57 8.30
CA TYR A 439 4.50 -16.38 9.07
C TYR A 439 3.49 -15.27 8.79
N VAL A 440 2.82 -14.82 9.84
CA VAL A 440 1.80 -13.76 9.77
C VAL A 440 2.47 -12.42 10.00
N VAL A 441 2.54 -11.62 8.95
CA VAL A 441 3.24 -10.33 8.88
C VAL A 441 2.26 -9.22 8.50
N HIS A 442 2.72 -7.98 8.39
CA HIS A 442 1.95 -6.83 7.88
C HIS A 442 0.60 -6.64 8.58
N GLY A 443 0.65 -6.48 9.90
CA GLY A 443 -0.54 -6.36 10.75
C GLY A 443 -0.21 -5.75 12.10
N GLU A 444 -1.20 -5.10 12.70
CA GLU A 444 -1.14 -4.73 14.11
C GLU A 444 -1.15 -6.01 14.98
N PRO A 445 -0.60 -5.98 16.21
CA PRO A 445 -0.47 -7.17 17.04
C PRO A 445 -1.76 -7.98 17.24
N SER A 446 -2.91 -7.31 17.38
CA SER A 446 -4.22 -7.99 17.52
C SER A 446 -4.63 -8.72 16.25
N ALA A 447 -4.47 -8.07 15.10
CA ALA A 447 -4.84 -8.60 13.80
C ALA A 447 -3.97 -9.80 13.42
N ALA A 448 -2.64 -9.67 13.61
CA ALA A 448 -1.69 -10.76 13.38
C ALA A 448 -1.94 -11.95 14.32
N ALA A 449 -2.16 -11.70 15.62
CA ALA A 449 -2.45 -12.77 16.57
C ALA A 449 -3.76 -13.50 16.25
N THR A 450 -4.80 -12.75 15.86
CA THR A 450 -6.10 -13.32 15.50
C THR A 450 -5.98 -14.18 14.25
N LEU A 451 -5.36 -13.68 13.18
CA LEU A 451 -5.19 -14.46 11.96
C LEU A 451 -4.32 -15.68 12.18
N ARG A 452 -3.23 -15.56 12.96
CA ARG A 452 -2.39 -16.71 13.35
C ARG A 452 -3.19 -17.81 14.02
N THR A 453 -4.03 -17.47 15.00
CA THR A 453 -4.90 -18.44 15.69
C THR A 453 -5.88 -19.07 14.71
N ARG A 454 -6.51 -18.28 13.85
CA ARG A 454 -7.45 -18.80 12.85
C ARG A 454 -6.79 -19.74 11.83
N ILE A 455 -5.59 -19.44 11.37
CA ILE A 455 -4.83 -20.34 10.48
C ILE A 455 -4.55 -21.67 11.18
N SER A 456 -4.13 -21.65 12.45
CA SER A 456 -3.88 -22.87 13.21
C SER A 456 -5.16 -23.67 13.51
N ASP A 457 -6.24 -23.01 13.92
CA ASP A 457 -7.46 -23.69 14.36
C ASP A 457 -8.36 -24.11 13.19
N GLU A 458 -8.48 -23.29 12.14
CA GLU A 458 -9.38 -23.54 11.00
C GLU A 458 -8.71 -24.34 9.88
N LEU A 459 -7.39 -24.23 9.69
CA LEU A 459 -6.65 -24.94 8.63
C LEU A 459 -5.76 -26.06 9.16
N GLY A 460 -5.45 -26.08 10.46
CA GLY A 460 -4.49 -27.03 11.04
C GLY A 460 -3.04 -26.73 10.68
N TRP A 461 -2.72 -25.52 10.21
CA TRP A 461 -1.38 -25.16 9.75
C TRP A 461 -0.52 -24.59 10.89
N THR A 462 0.79 -24.79 10.80
CA THR A 462 1.76 -24.14 11.69
C THR A 462 1.84 -22.65 11.36
N ALA A 463 1.28 -21.80 12.22
CA ALA A 463 1.30 -20.36 12.06
C ALA A 463 2.05 -19.64 13.19
N VAL A 464 2.88 -18.65 12.83
CA VAL A 464 3.75 -17.90 13.74
C VAL A 464 3.66 -16.41 13.43
N VAL A 465 3.63 -15.57 14.48
CA VAL A 465 3.86 -14.13 14.34
C VAL A 465 5.34 -13.87 14.64
N PRO A 466 6.17 -13.54 13.63
CA PRO A 466 7.61 -13.37 13.82
C PRO A 466 7.94 -12.05 14.52
N ARG A 467 9.13 -11.98 15.12
CA ARG A 467 9.67 -10.76 15.74
C ARG A 467 10.57 -10.01 14.76
N SER A 468 10.65 -8.69 14.93
CA SER A 468 11.57 -7.89 14.11
C SER A 468 13.02 -8.29 14.39
N GLY A 469 13.77 -8.56 13.32
CA GLY A 469 15.16 -9.04 13.36
C GLY A 469 15.30 -10.55 13.60
N GLU A 470 14.20 -11.28 13.81
CA GLU A 470 14.22 -12.74 13.86
C GLU A 470 14.68 -13.31 12.51
N ALA A 471 15.40 -14.43 12.58
CA ALA A 471 15.90 -15.14 11.41
C ALA A 471 15.55 -16.63 11.53
N VAL A 472 14.99 -17.20 10.46
CA VAL A 472 14.47 -18.57 10.41
C VAL A 472 14.93 -19.26 9.13
N LEU A 473 15.03 -20.59 9.15
CA LEU A 473 15.36 -21.36 7.96
C LEU A 473 14.12 -21.56 7.08
N VAL A 474 14.31 -21.53 5.76
CA VAL A 474 13.31 -21.95 4.78
C VAL A 474 13.47 -23.46 4.56
N ARG A 475 12.49 -24.26 4.98
CA ARG A 475 12.51 -25.74 4.97
C ARG A 475 11.14 -26.32 4.78
#